data_AF-A0A919X2G2-F1
#
_entry.id   AF-A0A919X2G2-F1
#
_cell.length_a   1.000
_cell.length_b   1.000
_cell.length_c   1.000
_cell.angle_alpha   90.00
_cell.angle_beta   90.00
_cell.angle_gamma   90.00
#
_symmetry.space_group_name_H-M   'P 1'
#
loop_
_entity.id
_entity.type
_entity.pdbx_description
1 polymer ?
#
loop_
_entity_poly.entity_id
_entity_poly.type
_entity_poly.pdbx_seq_one_letter_code
_entity_poly.pdbx_strand_id
1 'polypeptide(L)'
;MLITLITGFVISSVTVVFILLIKKLFKKQLSAKWQYNLWYLLLVALVIPFIPAHFLPAGNLFSAFTESQSLEGIPNSTKNVVSETGGTNTNWMQDFSVTVTQTNTDLLNGIATGIWITGAFVLTMLSIRAWLNLREIKKSISQVENKNIIDIFKRSKQQLNISKNIVLSVSNKVRSPLTFGLRKTFVVLPVNFEEWLSNGDIKHIFLHELNHYKSKDIPINYLMVLFQIIYWFNPLIWIAFKNMRMDREIACDHAVLTSLDNQNYKEYGNTIIHFIDKSPRPQHNKLANQLNGSKKQIKKRIIEIASFQADTKLQHAKSIGVFVLVGLFVASQIPLASVMANDNNHYTSFKHEQTNYEDLSAYFQNYDGSFVLYDMQEDAYHIYNKDQSTLRVSPDSTYKIYSALFGLEENIITPEQNTVEWDGTEQPYDQWNEDQNLETALSRSVNWYFKQIDQEMGLDSIQSYVNQIHYGNQDVSGGLGKYWLESSLKISPIEQVERLQSFYNNSFEFQEKHIQAVKNALKIEEKDGIALYGKTGTGNVNGKDINGWFIGFVETETNTYFFATNIQDEDNASGSMATEITLAILNDKQIYDE
;
A
#
# COMPACT_ATOMS: atom_id res chain seq x y z
N MET A 1 6.20 3.12 -0.45
CA MET A 1 6.89 2.05 -1.24
C MET A 1 7.11 0.76 -0.46
N LEU A 2 7.69 0.80 0.76
CA LEU A 2 7.95 -0.40 1.55
C LEU A 2 6.67 -1.22 1.83
N ILE A 3 5.57 -0.55 2.20
CA ILE A 3 4.25 -1.15 2.38
C ILE A 3 3.83 -1.93 1.13
N THR A 4 3.90 -1.30 -0.06
CA THR A 4 3.59 -1.95 -1.34
C THR A 4 4.42 -3.22 -1.59
N LEU A 5 5.72 -3.21 -1.25
CA LEU A 5 6.60 -4.38 -1.39
C LEU A 5 6.21 -5.50 -0.41
N ILE A 6 5.85 -5.16 0.83
CA ILE A 6 5.40 -6.11 1.85
C ILE A 6 4.07 -6.73 1.45
N THR A 7 3.08 -5.90 1.09
CA THR A 7 1.77 -6.35 0.58
C THR A 7 1.96 -7.28 -0.63
N GLY A 8 2.83 -6.89 -1.56
CA GLY A 8 3.17 -7.71 -2.72
C GLY A 8 3.85 -9.03 -2.35
N PHE A 9 4.73 -9.05 -1.36
CA PHE A 9 5.35 -10.27 -0.86
C PHE A 9 4.30 -11.24 -0.28
N VAL A 10 3.39 -10.75 0.55
CA VAL A 10 2.34 -11.56 1.20
C VAL A 10 1.38 -12.14 0.17
N ILE A 11 0.75 -11.28 -0.65
CA ILE A 11 -0.24 -11.70 -1.66
C ILE A 11 0.37 -12.74 -2.61
N SER A 12 1.58 -12.47 -3.09
CA SER A 12 2.24 -13.35 -4.05
C SER A 12 2.65 -14.69 -3.43
N SER A 13 3.17 -14.69 -2.20
CA SER A 13 3.58 -15.90 -1.49
C SER A 13 2.39 -16.82 -1.19
N VAL A 14 1.30 -16.24 -0.67
CA VAL A 14 0.05 -16.97 -0.41
C VAL A 14 -0.53 -17.56 -1.70
N THR A 15 -0.56 -16.78 -2.78
CA THR A 15 -1.05 -17.24 -4.09
C THR A 15 -0.21 -18.40 -4.64
N VAL A 16 1.12 -18.33 -4.55
CA VAL A 16 2.01 -19.41 -5.02
C VAL A 16 1.76 -20.69 -4.24
N VAL A 17 1.70 -20.62 -2.90
CA VAL A 17 1.47 -21.80 -2.04
C VAL A 17 0.11 -22.42 -2.36
N PHE A 18 -0.93 -21.59 -2.51
CA PHE A 18 -2.27 -22.06 -2.83
C PHE A 18 -2.34 -22.75 -4.20
N ILE A 19 -1.74 -22.17 -5.24
CA ILE A 19 -1.67 -22.79 -6.57
C ILE A 19 -0.94 -24.14 -6.51
N LEU A 20 0.18 -24.23 -5.78
CA LEU A 20 0.92 -25.48 -5.63
C LEU A 20 0.11 -26.55 -4.89
N LEU A 21 -0.64 -26.16 -3.85
CA LEU A 21 -1.54 -27.05 -3.12
C LEU A 21 -2.67 -27.57 -4.02
N ILE A 22 -3.36 -26.68 -4.72
CA ILE A 22 -4.45 -27.03 -5.65
C ILE A 22 -3.94 -27.98 -6.73
N LYS A 23 -2.77 -27.72 -7.31
CA LYS A 23 -2.19 -28.61 -8.32
C LYS A 23 -1.82 -29.97 -7.77
N LYS A 24 -1.41 -30.06 -6.50
CA LYS A 24 -1.14 -31.33 -5.82
C LYS A 24 -2.42 -32.11 -5.58
N LEU A 25 -3.47 -31.46 -5.07
CA LEU A 25 -4.77 -32.09 -4.73
C LEU A 25 -5.54 -32.52 -5.99
N PHE A 26 -5.57 -31.67 -7.01
CA PHE A 26 -6.36 -31.86 -8.22
C PHE A 26 -5.54 -32.38 -9.40
N LYS A 27 -4.33 -32.93 -9.17
CA LYS A 27 -3.41 -33.39 -10.24
C LYS A 27 -4.08 -34.30 -11.27
N LYS A 28 -4.91 -35.26 -10.81
CA LYS A 28 -5.61 -36.22 -11.69
C LYS A 28 -6.78 -35.60 -12.47
N GLN A 29 -7.27 -34.45 -12.02
CA GLN A 29 -8.45 -33.78 -12.58
C GLN A 29 -8.07 -32.65 -13.54
N LEU A 30 -6.86 -32.10 -13.39
CA LEU A 30 -6.33 -31.02 -14.22
C LEU A 30 -5.59 -31.56 -15.43
N SER A 31 -5.97 -31.12 -16.63
CA SER A 31 -5.15 -31.42 -17.81
C SER A 31 -3.85 -30.63 -17.81
N ALA A 32 -2.87 -31.08 -18.61
CA ALA A 32 -1.55 -30.45 -18.73
C ALA A 32 -1.67 -28.95 -19.06
N LYS A 33 -2.56 -28.60 -20.00
CA LYS A 33 -2.83 -27.22 -20.38
C LYS A 33 -3.37 -26.39 -19.21
N TRP A 34 -4.29 -26.93 -18.42
CA TRP A 34 -4.86 -26.21 -17.28
C TRP A 34 -3.90 -26.10 -16.10
N GLN A 35 -3.01 -27.06 -15.91
CA GLN A 35 -1.90 -26.93 -14.94
C GLN A 35 -0.97 -25.77 -15.30
N TYR A 36 -0.73 -25.52 -16.58
CA TYR A 36 -0.03 -24.32 -17.04
C TYR A 36 -0.89 -23.06 -16.85
N ASN A 37 -2.18 -23.11 -17.23
CA ASN A 37 -3.05 -21.93 -17.19
C ASN A 37 -3.24 -21.37 -15.77
N LEU A 38 -3.24 -22.20 -14.73
CA LEU A 38 -3.34 -21.73 -13.34
C LEU A 38 -2.27 -20.69 -12.98
N TRP A 39 -1.10 -20.73 -13.62
CA TRP A 39 -0.05 -19.73 -13.38
C TRP A 39 -0.38 -18.34 -13.93
N TYR A 40 -1.33 -18.20 -14.87
CA TYR A 40 -1.81 -16.87 -15.27
C TYR A 40 -2.48 -16.13 -14.12
N LEU A 41 -3.12 -16.85 -13.18
CA LEU A 41 -3.72 -16.23 -11.99
C LEU A 41 -2.66 -15.67 -11.04
N LEU A 42 -1.46 -16.29 -10.98
CA LEU A 42 -0.32 -15.69 -10.29
C LEU A 42 0.11 -14.39 -10.96
N LEU A 43 0.18 -14.35 -12.29
CA LEU A 43 0.55 -13.12 -13.01
C LEU A 43 -0.44 -11.99 -12.74
N VAL A 44 -1.74 -12.29 -12.61
CA VAL A 44 -2.76 -11.32 -12.19
C VAL A 44 -2.54 -10.89 -10.74
N ALA A 45 -2.31 -11.83 -9.82
CA ALA A 45 -2.07 -11.53 -8.41
C ALA A 45 -0.86 -10.61 -8.18
N LEU A 46 0.18 -10.71 -9.01
CA LEU A 46 1.37 -9.86 -8.96
C LEU A 46 1.13 -8.41 -9.38
N VAL A 47 -0.01 -8.10 -10.02
CA VAL A 47 -0.39 -6.73 -10.38
C VAL A 47 -1.17 -6.05 -9.26
N ILE A 48 -1.88 -6.81 -8.43
CA ILE A 48 -2.80 -6.30 -7.40
C ILE A 48 -2.18 -5.20 -6.50
N PRO A 49 -0.95 -5.36 -5.95
CA PRO A 49 -0.37 -4.35 -5.07
C PRO A 49 -0.09 -2.99 -5.74
N PHE A 50 -0.09 -2.94 -7.08
CA PHE A 50 0.19 -1.74 -7.87
C PHE A 50 -1.09 -1.07 -8.39
N ILE A 51 -2.27 -1.60 -8.07
CA ILE A 51 -3.55 -0.96 -8.41
C ILE A 51 -3.79 0.15 -7.39
N PRO A 52 -3.95 1.42 -7.82
CA PRO A 52 -4.25 2.52 -6.91
C PRO A 52 -5.51 2.26 -6.08
N ALA A 53 -5.47 2.58 -4.78
CA ALA A 53 -6.55 2.27 -3.83
C ALA A 53 -7.91 2.84 -4.25
N HIS A 54 -7.97 4.00 -4.89
CA HIS A 54 -9.23 4.62 -5.36
C HIS A 54 -9.94 3.81 -6.47
N PHE A 55 -9.26 2.91 -7.17
CA PHE A 55 -9.89 1.98 -8.11
C PHE A 55 -10.39 0.70 -7.45
N LEU A 56 -10.00 0.45 -6.19
CA LEU A 56 -10.46 -0.69 -5.44
C LEU A 56 -11.76 -0.30 -4.73
N PRO A 57 -12.83 -1.11 -4.81
CA PRO A 57 -14.05 -0.82 -4.06
C PRO A 57 -13.70 -0.77 -2.57
N ALA A 58 -13.78 0.44 -1.98
CA ALA A 58 -13.55 0.67 -0.56
C ALA A 58 -14.53 -0.21 0.23
N GLY A 59 -14.00 -1.27 0.84
CA GLY A 59 -14.80 -2.32 1.44
C GLY A 59 -15.24 -1.95 2.85
N ASN A 60 -16.47 -1.47 3.00
CA ASN A 60 -17.27 -1.58 4.23
C ASN A 60 -17.53 -3.06 4.65
N LEU A 61 -16.86 -4.04 4.03
CA LEU A 61 -17.04 -5.47 4.27
C LEU A 61 -16.12 -6.03 5.36
N PHE A 62 -15.09 -5.29 5.80
CA PHE A 62 -14.09 -5.81 6.75
C PHE A 62 -13.93 -5.00 8.04
N SER A 63 -14.59 -3.83 8.16
CA SER A 63 -14.62 -3.07 9.42
C SER A 63 -15.15 -3.89 10.59
N ALA A 64 -16.07 -4.83 10.34
CA ALA A 64 -16.62 -5.74 11.33
C ALA A 64 -15.67 -6.89 11.77
N PHE A 65 -14.52 -7.10 11.11
CA PHE A 65 -13.58 -8.17 11.46
C PHE A 65 -12.28 -7.63 12.09
N THR A 66 -11.98 -6.35 11.92
CA THR A 66 -10.80 -5.66 12.49
C THR A 66 -11.01 -5.09 13.90
N GLU A 67 -12.22 -5.13 14.44
CA GLU A 67 -12.48 -4.77 15.86
C GLU A 67 -11.85 -5.73 16.88
N SER A 68 -11.21 -6.82 16.43
CA SER A 68 -10.62 -7.81 17.33
C SER A 68 -9.22 -8.24 16.88
N GLN A 69 -8.21 -7.42 17.19
CA GLN A 69 -6.87 -7.83 17.62
C GLN A 69 -5.94 -6.61 17.67
N SER A 70 -5.98 -5.90 18.79
CA SER A 70 -4.85 -5.08 19.23
C SER A 70 -3.69 -6.03 19.57
N LEU A 71 -2.68 -6.08 18.70
CA LEU A 71 -1.40 -6.71 19.03
C LEU A 71 -0.67 -5.80 20.02
N GLU A 72 -0.37 -6.33 21.20
CA GLU A 72 0.33 -5.67 22.29
C GLU A 72 1.56 -4.89 21.79
N GLY A 73 1.53 -3.58 22.03
CA GLY A 73 2.62 -2.66 21.71
C GLY A 73 3.87 -2.97 22.52
N ILE A 74 4.98 -3.13 21.82
CA ILE A 74 6.32 -3.23 22.43
C ILE A 74 6.61 -1.90 23.16
N PRO A 75 6.98 -1.91 24.45
CA PRO A 75 7.24 -0.70 25.20
C PRO A 75 8.58 -0.11 24.77
N ASN A 76 8.55 0.91 23.90
CA ASN A 76 9.71 1.75 23.65
C ASN A 76 9.85 2.75 24.79
N SER A 77 10.94 2.61 25.55
CA SER A 77 11.37 3.53 26.58
C SER A 77 11.87 4.82 25.95
N THR A 78 11.08 5.88 26.04
CA THR A 78 11.44 7.23 25.56
C THR A 78 11.92 8.09 26.72
N LYS A 79 13.09 8.72 26.55
CA LYS A 79 13.56 9.82 27.42
C LYS A 79 13.16 11.14 26.75
N ASN A 80 12.54 12.03 27.52
CA ASN A 80 12.23 13.39 27.08
C ASN A 80 13.56 14.16 26.95
N VAL A 81 13.78 14.85 25.83
CA VAL A 81 14.92 15.76 25.60
C VAL A 81 14.34 17.11 25.17
N VAL A 82 14.90 18.21 25.66
CA VAL A 82 14.35 19.56 25.49
C VAL A 82 14.82 20.18 24.17
N SER A 83 13.92 20.89 23.48
CA SER A 83 14.25 21.95 22.51
C SER A 83 13.42 23.19 22.87
N GLU A 84 14.08 24.32 23.13
CA GLU A 84 13.43 25.62 23.31
C GLU A 84 13.23 26.30 21.95
N THR A 85 12.00 26.35 21.47
CA THR A 85 11.56 27.33 20.46
C THR A 85 10.49 28.22 21.10
N GLY A 86 10.93 29.11 21.99
CA GLY A 86 10.10 30.17 22.54
C GLY A 86 9.84 31.26 21.50
N GLY A 87 8.80 31.09 20.69
CA GLY A 87 8.22 32.16 19.90
C GLY A 87 7.54 33.17 20.82
N THR A 88 8.24 34.25 21.18
CA THR A 88 7.60 35.44 21.77
C THR A 88 6.70 36.07 20.71
N ASN A 89 5.38 36.07 20.89
CA ASN A 89 4.48 37.22 20.69
C ASN A 89 3.00 36.85 20.82
N THR A 90 2.47 37.03 22.03
CA THR A 90 1.16 37.62 22.42
C THR A 90 0.96 37.30 23.90
N ASN A 91 0.65 38.31 24.71
CA ASN A 91 0.70 38.22 26.19
C ASN A 91 -0.41 37.36 26.82
N TRP A 92 -1.30 36.74 26.03
CA TRP A 92 -2.57 36.19 26.51
C TRP A 92 -2.70 34.65 26.43
N MET A 93 -1.90 33.94 25.62
CA MET A 93 -1.90 32.47 25.57
C MET A 93 -0.49 31.90 25.33
N GLN A 94 -0.08 30.90 26.13
CA GLN A 94 1.25 30.29 26.04
C GLN A 94 1.19 28.94 25.34
N ASP A 95 1.83 28.85 24.18
CA ASP A 95 1.88 27.64 23.36
C ASP A 95 3.03 26.71 23.75
N PHE A 96 2.90 26.08 24.93
CA PHE A 96 3.91 25.14 25.41
C PHE A 96 3.70 23.73 24.84
N SER A 97 4.75 23.19 24.22
CA SER A 97 4.79 21.84 23.65
C SER A 97 5.94 21.01 24.23
N VAL A 98 5.86 19.68 24.15
CA VAL A 98 6.98 18.80 24.50
C VAL A 98 7.34 17.98 23.28
N THR A 99 8.64 17.80 23.02
CA THR A 99 9.06 17.01 21.86
C THR A 99 8.81 15.53 22.06
N VAL A 100 8.30 14.88 21.01
CA VAL A 100 8.20 13.44 20.89
C VAL A 100 9.40 12.92 20.09
N THR A 101 10.21 12.07 20.70
CA THR A 101 11.28 11.39 19.98
C THR A 101 10.71 10.23 19.16
N GLN A 102 10.61 10.42 17.85
CA GLN A 102 10.25 9.34 16.93
C GLN A 102 11.53 8.80 16.27
N THR A 103 11.71 7.47 16.28
CA THR A 103 12.78 6.84 15.51
C THR A 103 12.49 7.06 14.03
N ASN A 104 13.35 7.83 13.36
CA ASN A 104 13.24 8.11 11.94
C ASN A 104 13.29 6.79 11.15
N THR A 105 12.12 6.29 10.73
CA THR A 105 12.01 5.09 9.90
C THR A 105 12.35 5.38 8.44
N ASP A 106 12.50 6.65 8.04
CA ASP A 106 12.85 7.03 6.67
C ASP A 106 14.25 6.60 6.30
N LEU A 107 15.19 6.56 7.26
CA LEU A 107 16.51 5.99 7.01
C LEU A 107 16.41 4.50 6.66
N LEU A 108 15.63 3.73 7.43
CA LEU A 108 15.42 2.30 7.17
C LEU A 108 14.66 2.07 5.86
N ASN A 109 13.61 2.88 5.60
CA ASN A 109 12.86 2.87 4.36
C ASN A 109 13.76 3.21 3.15
N GLY A 110 14.64 4.20 3.31
CA GLY A 110 15.61 4.63 2.31
C GLY A 110 16.64 3.53 2.01
N ILE A 111 17.20 2.90 3.04
CA ILE A 111 18.12 1.75 2.88
C ILE A 111 17.41 0.59 2.19
N ALA A 112 16.21 0.21 2.64
CA ALA A 112 15.43 -0.87 2.02
C ALA A 112 15.12 -0.56 0.55
N THR A 113 14.78 0.69 0.25
CA THR A 113 14.55 1.17 -1.12
C THR A 113 15.81 1.08 -1.97
N GLY A 114 16.95 1.53 -1.45
CA GLY A 114 18.25 1.45 -2.13
C GLY A 114 18.65 0.00 -2.45
N ILE A 115 18.46 -0.93 -1.50
CA ILE A 115 18.70 -2.36 -1.71
C ILE A 115 17.79 -2.90 -2.83
N TRP A 116 16.50 -2.58 -2.77
CA TRP A 116 15.54 -3.04 -3.77
C TRP A 116 15.88 -2.53 -5.18
N ILE A 117 16.17 -1.23 -5.33
CA ILE A 117 16.58 -0.60 -6.61
C ILE A 117 17.84 -1.26 -7.14
N THR A 118 18.84 -1.49 -6.28
CA THR A 118 20.11 -2.11 -6.68
C THR A 118 19.89 -3.52 -7.23
N GLY A 119 19.09 -4.35 -6.56
CA GLY A 119 18.76 -5.69 -7.04
C GLY A 119 17.98 -5.68 -8.36
N ALA A 120 16.98 -4.79 -8.49
CA ALA A 120 16.22 -4.60 -9.71
C ALA A 120 17.09 -4.12 -10.89
N PHE A 121 18.04 -3.22 -10.61
CA PHE A 121 19.00 -2.72 -11.60
C PHE A 121 19.90 -3.84 -12.13
N VAL A 122 20.48 -4.66 -11.23
CA VAL A 122 21.34 -5.79 -11.61
C VAL A 122 20.58 -6.78 -12.50
N LEU A 123 19.35 -7.15 -12.14
CA LEU A 123 18.54 -8.08 -12.94
C LEU A 123 18.08 -7.48 -14.26
N THR A 124 17.80 -6.18 -14.29
CA THR A 124 17.53 -5.44 -15.53
C THR A 124 18.74 -5.52 -16.47
N MET A 125 19.96 -5.27 -15.96
CA MET A 125 21.18 -5.38 -16.77
C MET A 125 21.42 -6.79 -17.30
N LEU A 126 21.19 -7.83 -16.49
CA LEU A 126 21.26 -9.21 -16.94
C LEU A 126 20.22 -9.53 -18.03
N SER A 127 19.01 -8.99 -17.89
CA SER A 127 17.92 -9.14 -18.87
C SER A 127 18.23 -8.41 -20.19
N ILE A 128 18.82 -7.21 -20.11
CA ILE A 128 19.30 -6.47 -21.28
C ILE A 128 20.40 -7.24 -22.00
N ARG A 129 21.37 -7.82 -21.27
CA ARG A 129 22.41 -8.69 -21.87
C ARG A 129 21.81 -9.89 -22.59
N ALA A 130 20.82 -10.55 -21.99
CA ALA A 130 20.10 -11.66 -22.63
C ALA A 130 19.37 -11.20 -23.90
N TRP A 131 18.75 -10.02 -23.88
CA TRP A 131 18.09 -9.43 -25.04
C TRP A 131 19.09 -9.04 -26.15
N LEU A 132 20.25 -8.50 -25.80
CA LEU A 132 21.33 -8.21 -26.75
C LEU A 132 21.86 -9.49 -27.39
N ASN A 133 21.98 -10.58 -26.64
CA ASN A 133 22.33 -11.90 -27.19
C ASN A 133 21.28 -12.40 -28.20
N LEU A 134 19.99 -12.20 -27.93
CA LEU A 134 18.93 -12.50 -28.91
C LEU A 134 19.01 -11.63 -30.17
N ARG A 135 19.40 -10.35 -30.02
CA ARG A 135 19.64 -9.45 -31.15
C ARG A 135 20.83 -9.92 -31.99
N GLU A 136 21.88 -10.41 -31.35
CA GLU A 136 23.04 -10.98 -32.01
C GLU A 136 22.72 -12.29 -32.76
N ILE A 137 21.87 -13.16 -32.18
CA ILE A 137 21.34 -14.33 -32.89
C ILE A 137 20.53 -13.90 -34.10
N LYS A 138 19.68 -12.88 -33.96
CA LYS A 138 18.86 -12.37 -35.05
C LYS A 138 19.71 -11.85 -36.22
N LYS A 139 20.86 -11.23 -35.94
CA LYS A 139 21.79 -10.75 -36.98
C LYS A 139 22.52 -11.90 -37.69
N SER A 140 22.73 -13.04 -37.01
CA SER A 140 23.44 -14.20 -37.57
C SER A 140 22.51 -15.24 -38.21
N ILE A 141 21.25 -14.89 -38.45
CA ILE A 141 20.27 -15.75 -39.11
C ILE A 141 20.57 -15.84 -40.61
N SER A 142 20.58 -17.06 -41.14
CA SER A 142 20.52 -17.34 -42.57
C SER A 142 19.25 -18.12 -42.92
N GLN A 143 18.84 -18.04 -44.19
CA GLN A 143 17.64 -18.70 -44.69
C GLN A 143 17.90 -20.21 -44.84
N VAL A 144 16.86 -21.03 -44.58
CA VAL A 144 16.91 -22.46 -44.90
C VAL A 144 16.77 -22.63 -46.41
N GLU A 145 17.73 -23.30 -47.04
CA GLU A 145 17.76 -23.53 -48.50
C GLU A 145 17.05 -24.84 -48.90
N ASN A 146 17.05 -25.84 -48.02
CA ASN A 146 16.49 -27.15 -48.29
C ASN A 146 14.95 -27.09 -48.47
N LYS A 147 14.50 -27.30 -49.72
CA LYS A 147 13.06 -27.26 -50.09
C LYS A 147 12.22 -28.27 -49.32
N ASN A 148 12.76 -29.45 -49.01
CA ASN A 148 12.04 -30.46 -48.25
C ASN A 148 11.73 -29.98 -46.83
N ILE A 149 12.70 -29.36 -46.15
CA ILE A 149 12.51 -28.83 -44.79
C ILE A 149 11.49 -27.68 -44.77
N ILE A 150 11.57 -26.78 -45.76
CA ILE A 150 10.59 -25.70 -45.90
C ILE A 150 9.18 -26.27 -46.08
N ASP A 151 9.03 -27.34 -46.85
CA ASP A 151 7.74 -27.99 -47.06
C ASP A 151 7.21 -28.67 -45.79
N ILE A 152 8.07 -29.39 -45.04
CA ILE A 152 7.70 -29.95 -43.73
C ILE A 152 7.21 -28.83 -42.80
N PHE A 153 7.93 -27.69 -42.73
CA PHE A 153 7.51 -26.55 -41.90
C PHE A 153 6.17 -25.97 -42.34
N LYS A 154 5.92 -25.82 -43.64
CA LYS A 154 4.63 -25.34 -44.18
C LYS A 154 3.49 -26.30 -43.83
N ARG A 155 3.69 -27.61 -43.99
CA ARG A 155 2.72 -28.63 -43.62
C ARG A 155 2.44 -28.62 -42.12
N SER A 156 3.47 -28.51 -41.28
CA SER A 156 3.31 -28.38 -39.82
C SER A 156 2.52 -27.12 -39.42
N LYS A 157 2.74 -25.98 -40.09
CA LYS A 157 1.93 -24.76 -39.88
C LYS A 157 0.47 -24.97 -40.27
N GLN A 158 0.21 -25.61 -41.41
CA GLN A 158 -1.14 -25.93 -41.86
C GLN A 158 -1.85 -26.87 -40.88
N GLN A 159 -1.16 -27.93 -40.42
CA GLN A 159 -1.66 -28.89 -39.44
C GLN A 159 -2.10 -28.21 -38.12
N LEU A 160 -1.39 -27.15 -37.70
CA LEU A 160 -1.73 -26.39 -36.49
C LEU A 160 -2.67 -25.20 -36.71
N ASN A 161 -3.15 -24.99 -37.94
CA ASN A 161 -3.98 -23.86 -38.39
C ASN A 161 -3.34 -22.48 -38.16
N ILE A 162 -2.05 -22.35 -38.47
CA ILE A 162 -1.29 -21.09 -38.28
C ILE A 162 -1.21 -20.33 -39.62
N SER A 163 -1.99 -19.26 -39.75
CA SER A 163 -2.01 -18.38 -40.93
C SER A 163 -0.93 -17.29 -40.91
N LYS A 164 -0.44 -16.88 -39.73
CA LYS A 164 0.54 -15.80 -39.61
C LYS A 164 1.88 -16.17 -40.25
N ASN A 165 2.57 -15.18 -40.81
CA ASN A 165 3.92 -15.39 -41.35
C ASN A 165 4.93 -15.59 -40.20
N ILE A 166 5.58 -16.76 -40.17
CA ILE A 166 6.62 -17.14 -39.21
C ILE A 166 7.86 -17.42 -40.04
N VAL A 167 8.98 -16.78 -39.68
CA VAL A 167 10.23 -16.90 -40.42
C VAL A 167 10.99 -18.13 -39.93
N LEU A 168 11.24 -19.08 -40.83
CA LEU A 168 12.11 -20.23 -40.59
C LEU A 168 13.55 -19.85 -40.95
N SER A 169 14.48 -20.16 -40.06
CA SER A 169 15.88 -19.73 -40.20
C SER A 169 16.84 -20.68 -39.50
N VAL A 170 18.13 -20.61 -39.84
CA VAL A 170 19.22 -21.30 -39.13
C VAL A 170 20.23 -20.30 -38.59
N SER A 171 20.92 -20.66 -37.51
CA SER A 171 21.96 -19.81 -36.92
C SER A 171 23.03 -20.65 -36.22
N ASN A 172 24.30 -20.32 -36.43
CA ASN A 172 25.43 -20.97 -35.77
C ASN A 172 25.58 -20.58 -34.28
N LYS A 173 24.89 -19.51 -33.85
CA LYS A 173 24.85 -19.08 -32.44
C LYS A 173 23.83 -19.85 -31.61
N VAL A 174 23.01 -20.68 -32.24
CA VAL A 174 21.92 -21.44 -31.60
C VAL A 174 22.27 -22.93 -31.59
N ARG A 175 22.20 -23.56 -30.42
CA ARG A 175 22.51 -24.99 -30.23
C ARG A 175 21.27 -25.87 -30.04
N SER A 176 20.12 -25.24 -29.82
CA SER A 176 18.81 -25.88 -29.70
C SER A 176 17.75 -25.07 -30.44
N PRO A 177 16.70 -25.70 -31.02
CA PRO A 177 15.57 -24.98 -31.58
C PRO A 177 15.12 -23.85 -30.64
N LEU A 178 14.90 -22.67 -31.22
CA LEU A 178 14.55 -21.48 -30.48
C LEU A 178 13.50 -20.69 -31.24
N THR A 179 12.37 -20.45 -30.58
CA THR A 179 11.34 -19.52 -31.05
C THR A 179 11.42 -18.19 -30.30
N PHE A 180 11.55 -17.08 -31.03
CA PHE A 180 11.56 -15.74 -30.41
C PHE A 180 11.01 -14.63 -31.32
N GLY A 181 10.67 -13.49 -30.71
CA GLY A 181 10.21 -12.27 -31.39
C GLY A 181 8.71 -11.98 -31.20
N LEU A 182 8.38 -10.76 -30.77
CA LEU A 182 6.99 -10.34 -30.47
C LEU A 182 6.21 -9.86 -31.71
N ARG A 183 6.81 -8.98 -32.52
CA ARG A 183 6.18 -8.44 -33.75
C ARG A 183 6.27 -9.42 -34.92
N LYS A 184 7.48 -9.92 -35.18
CA LYS A 184 7.78 -10.97 -36.16
C LYS A 184 8.38 -12.16 -35.40
N THR A 185 7.77 -13.33 -35.57
CA THR A 185 8.21 -14.57 -34.92
C THR A 185 9.24 -15.28 -35.80
N PHE A 186 10.34 -15.69 -35.20
CA PHE A 186 11.40 -16.47 -35.82
C PHE A 186 11.46 -17.84 -35.15
N VAL A 187 11.49 -18.91 -35.96
CA VAL A 187 11.83 -20.26 -35.53
C VAL A 187 13.23 -20.53 -36.07
N VAL A 188 14.20 -20.61 -35.16
CA VAL A 188 15.61 -20.74 -35.51
C VAL A 188 16.13 -22.13 -35.13
N LEU A 189 16.69 -22.83 -36.10
CA LEU A 189 17.33 -24.13 -35.90
C LEU A 189 18.87 -23.99 -35.81
N PRO A 190 19.57 -24.93 -35.16
CA PRO A 190 21.03 -25.02 -35.22
C PRO A 190 21.52 -25.24 -36.65
N VAL A 191 22.74 -24.82 -36.98
CA VAL A 191 23.39 -25.23 -38.25
C VAL A 191 23.63 -26.74 -38.27
N ASN A 192 23.65 -27.34 -39.46
CA ASN A 192 23.91 -28.75 -39.71
C ASN A 192 22.95 -29.72 -38.97
N PHE A 193 21.77 -29.27 -38.57
CA PHE A 193 20.76 -30.11 -37.91
C PHE A 193 20.30 -31.28 -38.79
N GLU A 194 20.39 -31.13 -40.12
CA GLU A 194 20.02 -32.13 -41.12
C GLU A 194 20.94 -33.37 -41.10
N GLU A 195 22.16 -33.26 -40.55
CA GLU A 195 23.12 -34.38 -40.51
C GLU A 195 22.78 -35.43 -39.44
N TRP A 196 22.03 -35.04 -38.42
CA TRP A 196 21.78 -35.88 -37.24
C TRP A 196 20.30 -35.92 -36.82
N LEU A 197 19.39 -35.27 -37.55
CA LEU A 197 17.95 -35.37 -37.34
C LEU A 197 17.27 -35.95 -38.58
N SER A 198 16.37 -36.90 -38.36
CA SER A 198 15.51 -37.41 -39.43
C SER A 198 14.41 -36.39 -39.80
N ASN A 199 13.79 -36.55 -40.98
CA ASN A 199 12.63 -35.74 -41.36
C ASN A 199 11.48 -35.85 -40.36
N GLY A 200 11.31 -37.02 -39.71
CA GLY A 200 10.33 -37.22 -38.64
C GLY A 200 10.67 -36.40 -37.39
N ASP A 201 11.94 -36.41 -36.98
CA ASP A 201 12.41 -35.60 -35.85
C ASP A 201 12.20 -34.10 -36.10
N ILE A 202 12.50 -33.64 -37.31
CA ILE A 202 12.33 -32.25 -37.71
C ILE A 202 10.85 -31.85 -37.69
N LYS A 203 9.94 -32.72 -38.18
CA LYS A 203 8.49 -32.50 -38.09
C LYS A 203 8.04 -32.32 -36.64
N HIS A 204 8.49 -33.20 -35.73
CA HIS A 204 8.18 -33.14 -34.31
C HIS A 204 8.68 -31.84 -33.65
N ILE A 205 9.91 -31.43 -33.95
CA ILE A 205 10.48 -30.15 -33.47
C ILE A 205 9.65 -28.97 -33.99
N PHE A 206 9.26 -28.95 -35.25
CA PHE A 206 8.42 -27.88 -35.79
C PHE A 206 7.05 -27.82 -35.12
N LEU A 207 6.39 -28.96 -34.90
CA LEU A 207 5.12 -28.98 -34.17
C LEU A 207 5.27 -28.43 -32.74
N HIS A 208 6.39 -28.72 -32.07
CA HIS A 208 6.71 -28.20 -30.74
C HIS A 208 6.90 -26.67 -30.73
N GLU A 209 7.81 -26.16 -31.55
CA GLU A 209 8.12 -24.73 -31.65
C GLU A 209 6.90 -23.89 -32.11
N LEU A 210 6.11 -24.42 -33.05
CA LEU A 210 4.89 -23.76 -33.51
C LEU A 210 3.79 -23.75 -32.42
N ASN A 211 3.75 -24.76 -31.54
CA ASN A 211 2.84 -24.74 -30.39
C ASN A 211 3.22 -23.69 -29.34
N HIS A 212 4.52 -23.41 -29.12
CA HIS A 212 4.93 -22.27 -28.28
C HIS A 212 4.42 -20.93 -28.81
N TYR A 213 4.45 -20.76 -30.13
CA TYR A 213 3.84 -19.60 -30.78
C TYR A 213 2.32 -19.56 -30.57
N LYS A 214 1.62 -20.68 -30.79
CA LYS A 214 0.16 -20.77 -30.65
C LYS A 214 -0.32 -20.50 -29.21
N SER A 215 0.44 -20.95 -28.22
CA SER A 215 0.18 -20.72 -26.79
C SER A 215 0.58 -19.31 -26.30
N LYS A 216 1.16 -18.48 -27.16
CA LYS A 216 1.66 -17.12 -26.83
C LYS A 216 2.71 -17.13 -25.72
N ASP A 217 3.61 -18.10 -25.71
CA ASP A 217 4.58 -18.26 -24.61
C ASP A 217 5.68 -17.17 -24.61
N ILE A 218 5.93 -16.55 -25.77
CA ILE A 218 6.93 -15.47 -25.91
C ILE A 218 6.59 -14.26 -25.03
N PRO A 219 5.42 -13.59 -25.17
CA PRO A 219 5.07 -12.47 -24.29
C PRO A 219 5.00 -12.87 -22.81
N ILE A 220 4.61 -14.09 -22.50
CA ILE A 220 4.55 -14.59 -21.12
C ILE A 220 5.94 -14.72 -20.51
N ASN A 221 6.95 -15.18 -21.27
CA ASN A 221 8.33 -15.16 -20.82
C ASN A 221 8.82 -13.74 -20.49
N TYR A 222 8.49 -12.73 -21.30
CA TYR A 222 8.84 -11.34 -21.00
C TYR A 222 8.16 -10.84 -19.72
N LEU A 223 6.88 -11.18 -19.53
CA LEU A 223 6.14 -10.83 -18.33
C LEU A 223 6.71 -11.52 -17.08
N MET A 224 7.12 -12.79 -17.18
CA MET A 224 7.82 -13.49 -16.11
C MET A 224 9.13 -12.80 -15.76
N VAL A 225 9.95 -12.41 -16.74
CA VAL A 225 11.20 -11.68 -16.51
C VAL A 225 10.94 -10.34 -15.81
N LEU A 226 9.92 -9.58 -16.26
CA LEU A 226 9.53 -8.33 -15.62
C LEU A 226 9.18 -8.53 -14.14
N PHE A 227 8.34 -9.52 -13.83
CA PHE A 227 7.99 -9.81 -12.43
C PHE A 227 9.16 -10.39 -11.62
N GLN A 228 10.10 -11.11 -12.24
CA GLN A 228 11.33 -11.53 -11.56
C GLN A 228 12.23 -10.35 -11.19
N ILE A 229 12.20 -9.26 -11.97
CA ILE A 229 12.92 -8.02 -11.63
C ILE A 229 12.24 -7.32 -10.46
N ILE A 230 10.91 -7.19 -10.49
CA ILE A 230 10.14 -6.50 -9.44
C ILE A 230 10.19 -7.27 -8.10
N TYR A 231 9.98 -8.59 -8.16
CA TYR A 231 9.90 -9.49 -7.01
C TYR A 231 11.16 -10.31 -6.81
N TRP A 232 12.32 -9.77 -7.16
CA TRP A 232 13.58 -10.50 -7.15
C TRP A 232 13.93 -11.09 -5.78
N PHE A 233 13.52 -10.40 -4.72
CA PHE A 233 13.73 -10.80 -3.33
C PHE A 233 12.81 -11.93 -2.88
N ASN A 234 11.72 -12.25 -3.62
CA ASN A 234 10.77 -13.29 -3.23
C ASN A 234 11.18 -14.67 -3.81
N PRO A 235 11.71 -15.61 -3.00
CA PRO A 235 12.13 -16.94 -3.47
C PRO A 235 10.98 -17.79 -4.04
N LEU A 236 9.74 -17.58 -3.57
CA LEU A 236 8.59 -18.33 -4.05
C LEU A 236 8.24 -17.99 -5.51
N ILE A 237 8.51 -16.76 -5.96
CA ILE A 237 8.34 -16.38 -7.36
C ILE A 237 9.34 -17.10 -8.27
N TRP A 238 10.58 -17.25 -7.83
CA TRP A 238 11.58 -18.04 -8.56
C TRP A 238 11.16 -19.51 -8.69
N ILE A 239 10.61 -20.10 -7.62
CA ILE A 239 10.09 -21.47 -7.62
C ILE A 239 8.86 -21.58 -8.52
N ALA A 240 7.92 -20.64 -8.41
CA ALA A 240 6.69 -20.60 -9.21
C ALA A 240 7.00 -20.52 -10.70
N PHE A 241 7.86 -19.59 -11.13
CA PHE A 241 8.22 -19.44 -12.53
C PHE A 241 9.07 -20.59 -13.07
N LYS A 242 9.86 -21.25 -12.22
CA LYS A 242 10.52 -22.51 -12.58
C LYS A 242 9.50 -23.61 -12.85
N ASN A 243 8.45 -23.72 -12.04
CA ASN A 243 7.36 -24.68 -12.25
C ASN A 243 6.50 -24.31 -13.45
N MET A 244 6.18 -23.03 -13.63
CA MET A 244 5.44 -22.53 -14.79
C MET A 244 6.14 -22.86 -16.11
N ARG A 245 7.46 -22.68 -16.20
CA ARG A 245 8.24 -23.11 -17.38
C ARG A 245 8.11 -24.61 -17.61
N MET A 246 8.22 -25.43 -16.56
CA MET A 246 8.06 -26.89 -16.69
C MET A 246 6.66 -27.28 -17.19
N ASP A 247 5.62 -26.69 -16.62
CA ASP A 247 4.24 -27.02 -17.00
C ASP A 247 3.91 -26.54 -18.41
N ARG A 248 4.52 -25.43 -18.85
CA ARG A 248 4.47 -24.99 -20.25
C ARG A 248 5.07 -26.04 -21.20
N GLU A 249 6.27 -26.55 -20.91
CA GLU A 249 6.89 -27.59 -21.75
C GLU A 249 5.99 -28.84 -21.85
N ILE A 250 5.42 -29.29 -20.72
CA ILE A 250 4.49 -30.43 -20.69
C ILE A 250 3.21 -30.14 -21.47
N ALA A 251 2.64 -28.93 -21.35
CA ALA A 251 1.46 -28.53 -22.11
C ALA A 251 1.74 -28.47 -23.62
N CYS A 252 2.93 -28.00 -24.03
CA CYS A 252 3.35 -28.03 -25.43
C CYS A 252 3.54 -29.46 -25.94
N ASP A 253 4.21 -30.33 -25.16
CA ASP A 253 4.35 -31.76 -25.51
C ASP A 253 2.98 -32.44 -25.69
N HIS A 254 2.04 -32.19 -24.78
CA HIS A 254 0.67 -32.72 -24.84
C HIS A 254 -0.10 -32.19 -26.08
N ALA A 255 0.08 -30.91 -26.44
CA ALA A 255 -0.48 -30.33 -27.64
C ALA A 255 0.11 -30.92 -28.93
N VAL A 256 1.41 -31.26 -28.95
CA VAL A 256 2.02 -31.98 -30.07
C VAL A 256 1.42 -33.37 -30.20
N LEU A 257 1.34 -34.13 -29.11
CA LEU A 257 0.77 -35.48 -29.11
C LEU A 257 -0.69 -35.50 -29.58
N THR A 258 -1.49 -34.49 -29.22
CA THR A 258 -2.88 -34.35 -29.68
C THR A 258 -2.96 -34.06 -31.19
N SER A 259 -1.92 -33.50 -31.79
CA SER A 259 -1.85 -33.23 -33.23
C SER A 259 -1.31 -34.42 -34.05
N LEU A 260 -0.73 -35.43 -33.40
CA LEU A 260 -0.19 -36.63 -34.05
C LEU A 260 -1.27 -37.73 -34.14
N ASP A 261 -1.20 -38.53 -35.20
CA ASP A 261 -2.06 -39.71 -35.34
C ASP A 261 -1.72 -40.76 -34.26
N ASN A 262 -2.73 -41.54 -33.84
CA ASN A 262 -2.84 -42.32 -32.59
C ASN A 262 -1.75 -43.39 -32.29
N GLN A 263 -0.60 -43.41 -32.96
CA GLN A 263 0.52 -44.34 -32.71
C GLN A 263 1.91 -43.68 -32.62
N ASN A 264 2.05 -42.35 -32.77
CA ASN A 264 3.37 -41.71 -32.92
C ASN A 264 3.97 -41.10 -31.63
N TYR A 265 3.40 -41.35 -30.43
CA TYR A 265 3.95 -40.81 -29.18
C TYR A 265 5.35 -41.36 -28.84
N LYS A 266 5.63 -42.63 -29.21
CA LYS A 266 6.97 -43.23 -29.06
C LYS A 266 7.99 -42.53 -29.95
N GLU A 267 7.61 -42.23 -31.19
CA GLU A 267 8.45 -41.53 -32.14
C GLU A 267 8.76 -40.11 -31.64
N TYR A 268 7.75 -39.39 -31.16
CA TYR A 268 7.95 -38.06 -30.56
C TYR A 268 8.88 -38.09 -29.33
N GLY A 269 8.65 -39.03 -28.41
CA GLY A 269 9.53 -39.21 -27.24
C GLY A 269 10.97 -39.55 -27.64
N ASN A 270 11.14 -40.41 -28.65
CA ASN A 270 12.44 -40.74 -29.22
C ASN A 270 13.11 -39.54 -29.89
N THR A 271 12.36 -38.66 -30.56
CA THR A 271 12.90 -37.40 -31.10
C THR A 271 13.54 -36.55 -30.01
N ILE A 272 12.87 -36.40 -28.85
CA ILE A 272 13.43 -35.63 -27.72
C ILE A 272 14.73 -36.28 -27.22
N ILE A 273 14.75 -37.61 -27.08
CA ILE A 273 15.95 -38.35 -26.64
C ILE A 273 17.08 -38.23 -27.66
N HIS A 274 16.78 -38.43 -28.94
CA HIS A 274 17.74 -38.34 -30.05
C HIS A 274 18.36 -36.94 -30.12
N PHE A 275 17.52 -35.91 -29.98
CA PHE A 275 17.97 -34.53 -29.94
C PHE A 275 18.96 -34.28 -28.79
N ILE A 276 18.67 -34.78 -27.58
CA ILE A 276 19.52 -34.59 -26.39
C ILE A 276 20.82 -35.39 -26.49
N ASP A 277 20.78 -36.58 -27.10
CA ASP A 277 21.94 -37.46 -27.25
C ASP A 277 22.94 -36.91 -28.28
N LYS A 278 22.44 -36.42 -29.42
CA LYS A 278 23.26 -35.97 -30.55
C LYS A 278 23.59 -34.48 -30.54
N SER A 279 22.92 -33.66 -29.73
CA SER A 279 23.22 -32.23 -29.64
C SER A 279 24.57 -31.97 -28.95
N PRO A 280 25.44 -31.10 -29.51
CA PRO A 280 26.76 -30.80 -28.94
C PRO A 280 26.65 -30.12 -27.57
N ARG A 281 27.08 -30.81 -26.50
CA ARG A 281 27.03 -30.32 -25.11
C ARG A 281 28.01 -29.16 -24.86
N PRO A 282 27.63 -28.09 -24.14
CA PRO A 282 28.59 -27.14 -23.61
C PRO A 282 29.31 -27.71 -22.38
N GLN A 283 30.63 -27.72 -22.43
CA GLN A 283 31.46 -27.73 -21.23
C GLN A 283 31.38 -26.31 -20.62
N HIS A 284 30.98 -26.19 -19.35
CA HIS A 284 31.12 -24.98 -18.51
C HIS A 284 30.21 -23.75 -18.73
N ASN A 285 28.89 -23.87 -18.73
CA ASN A 285 28.04 -22.73 -18.32
C ASN A 285 26.73 -23.14 -17.63
N LYS A 286 26.72 -23.16 -16.30
CA LYS A 286 25.53 -23.52 -15.48
C LYS A 286 24.34 -22.56 -15.69
N LEU A 287 24.59 -21.30 -16.07
CA LEU A 287 23.54 -20.30 -16.35
C LEU A 287 22.82 -20.52 -17.69
N ALA A 288 23.49 -21.16 -18.67
CA ALA A 288 22.91 -21.47 -19.99
C ALA A 288 22.09 -22.78 -20.01
N ASN A 289 22.15 -23.59 -18.93
CA ASN A 289 21.35 -24.82 -18.78
C ASN A 289 19.85 -24.57 -18.61
N GLN A 290 19.38 -23.32 -18.65
CA GLN A 290 17.95 -23.01 -18.55
C GLN A 290 17.15 -23.33 -19.82
N LEU A 291 17.81 -23.43 -20.99
CA LEU A 291 17.13 -23.67 -22.26
C LEU A 291 17.08 -25.15 -22.68
N ASN A 292 18.02 -25.98 -22.22
CA ASN A 292 18.05 -27.43 -22.54
C ASN A 292 17.41 -28.33 -21.49
N GLY A 293 16.86 -27.76 -20.42
CA GLY A 293 16.25 -28.49 -19.32
C GLY A 293 17.25 -29.33 -18.51
N SER A 294 17.16 -29.31 -17.19
CA SER A 294 17.91 -30.26 -16.35
C SER A 294 17.48 -31.71 -16.63
N LYS A 295 18.33 -32.69 -16.30
CA LYS A 295 18.00 -34.12 -16.38
C LYS A 295 16.65 -34.46 -15.72
N LYS A 296 16.32 -33.80 -14.60
CA LYS A 296 15.03 -33.95 -13.90
C LYS A 296 13.85 -33.46 -14.75
N GLN A 297 14.04 -32.40 -15.51
CA GLN A 297 13.00 -31.83 -16.37
C GLN A 297 12.72 -32.74 -17.58
N ILE A 298 13.78 -33.20 -18.25
CA ILE A 298 13.66 -34.15 -19.36
C ILE A 298 12.97 -35.44 -18.89
N LYS A 299 13.41 -36.01 -17.75
CA LYS A 299 12.77 -37.21 -17.17
C LYS A 299 11.27 -37.00 -16.96
N LYS A 300 10.88 -35.84 -16.41
CA LYS A 300 9.46 -35.52 -16.18
C LYS A 300 8.69 -35.45 -17.51
N ARG A 301 9.22 -34.77 -18.53
CA ARG A 301 8.60 -34.69 -19.86
C ARG A 301 8.39 -36.07 -20.48
N ILE A 302 9.43 -36.93 -20.49
CA ILE A 302 9.33 -38.28 -21.05
C ILE A 302 8.30 -39.14 -20.31
N ILE A 303 8.21 -39.04 -18.97
CA ILE A 303 7.19 -39.74 -18.19
C ILE A 303 5.79 -39.28 -18.60
N GLU A 304 5.55 -37.97 -18.69
CA GLU A 304 4.24 -37.42 -19.05
C GLU A 304 3.85 -37.75 -20.51
N ILE A 305 4.82 -37.75 -21.44
CA ILE A 305 4.62 -38.21 -22.83
C ILE A 305 4.25 -39.69 -22.88
N ALA A 306 4.97 -40.53 -22.13
CA ALA A 306 4.71 -41.97 -22.08
C ALA A 306 3.35 -42.32 -21.44
N SER A 307 2.88 -41.47 -20.51
CA SER A 307 1.56 -41.61 -19.89
C SER A 307 0.47 -40.77 -20.56
N PHE A 308 0.69 -40.31 -21.80
CA PHE A 308 -0.25 -39.43 -22.48
C PHE A 308 -1.63 -40.07 -22.64
N GLN A 309 -2.65 -39.31 -22.27
CA GLN A 309 -4.06 -39.59 -22.53
C GLN A 309 -4.72 -38.31 -23.03
N ALA A 310 -5.56 -38.43 -24.05
CA ALA A 310 -6.33 -37.30 -24.56
C ALA A 310 -7.30 -36.79 -23.49
N ASP A 311 -7.41 -35.46 -23.38
CA ASP A 311 -8.26 -34.82 -22.38
C ASP A 311 -9.74 -35.15 -22.62
N THR A 312 -10.43 -35.64 -21.59
CA THR A 312 -11.88 -35.86 -21.67
C THR A 312 -12.66 -34.56 -21.46
N LYS A 313 -13.88 -34.47 -22.01
CA LYS A 313 -14.77 -33.31 -21.80
C LYS A 313 -15.03 -33.05 -20.30
N LEU A 314 -15.17 -34.13 -19.51
CA LEU A 314 -15.37 -34.03 -18.06
C LEU A 314 -14.12 -33.48 -17.35
N GLN A 315 -12.92 -33.92 -17.72
CA GLN A 315 -11.67 -33.40 -17.17
C GLN A 315 -11.49 -31.91 -17.51
N HIS A 316 -11.87 -31.51 -18.73
CA HIS A 316 -11.88 -30.10 -19.13
C HIS A 316 -12.84 -29.27 -18.26
N ALA A 317 -14.07 -29.75 -18.03
CA ALA A 317 -15.04 -29.08 -17.16
C ALA A 317 -14.54 -28.96 -15.71
N LYS A 318 -13.97 -30.03 -15.14
CA LYS A 318 -13.35 -30.00 -13.79
C LYS A 318 -12.21 -28.99 -13.73
N SER A 319 -11.39 -28.90 -14.77
CA SER A 319 -10.28 -27.95 -14.83
C SER A 319 -10.75 -26.49 -14.83
N ILE A 320 -11.84 -26.19 -15.55
CA ILE A 320 -12.48 -24.86 -15.50
C ILE A 320 -12.96 -24.56 -14.07
N GLY A 321 -13.65 -25.50 -13.42
CA GLY A 321 -14.13 -25.32 -12.05
C GLY A 321 -13.00 -25.00 -11.06
N VAL A 322 -11.88 -25.72 -11.16
CA VAL A 322 -10.68 -25.43 -10.34
C VAL A 322 -10.08 -24.06 -10.67
N PHE A 323 -10.00 -23.69 -11.95
CA PHE A 323 -9.50 -22.37 -12.34
C PHE A 323 -10.37 -21.23 -11.80
N VAL A 324 -11.69 -21.36 -11.86
CA VAL A 324 -12.63 -20.37 -11.30
C VAL A 324 -12.46 -20.28 -9.78
N LEU A 325 -12.34 -21.41 -9.07
CA LEU A 325 -12.11 -21.42 -7.62
C LEU A 325 -10.82 -20.67 -7.25
N VAL A 326 -9.72 -20.92 -7.96
CA VAL A 326 -8.45 -20.20 -7.73
C VAL A 326 -8.58 -18.72 -8.11
N GLY A 327 -9.35 -18.40 -9.16
CA GLY A 327 -9.63 -17.03 -9.55
C GLY A 327 -10.40 -16.26 -8.49
N LEU A 328 -11.43 -16.88 -7.88
CA LEU A 328 -12.18 -16.30 -6.75
C LEU A 328 -11.28 -16.07 -5.53
N PHE A 329 -10.38 -17.02 -5.23
CA PHE A 329 -9.40 -16.86 -4.16
C PHE A 329 -8.43 -15.70 -4.42
N VAL A 330 -7.94 -15.52 -5.66
CA VAL A 330 -7.08 -14.38 -6.00
C VAL A 330 -7.88 -13.07 -5.90
N ALA A 331 -9.13 -13.04 -6.36
CA ALA A 331 -9.99 -11.87 -6.27
C ALA A 331 -10.30 -11.49 -4.80
N SER A 332 -10.44 -12.47 -3.90
CA SER A 332 -10.67 -12.21 -2.48
C SER A 332 -9.47 -11.57 -1.75
N GLN A 333 -8.29 -11.50 -2.39
CA GLN A 333 -7.12 -10.79 -1.85
C GLN A 333 -7.15 -9.28 -2.16
N ILE A 334 -8.06 -8.81 -3.02
CA ILE A 334 -8.15 -7.39 -3.41
C ILE A 334 -8.48 -6.48 -2.20
N PRO A 335 -9.44 -6.82 -1.31
CA PRO A 335 -9.71 -6.01 -0.14
C PRO A 335 -8.51 -5.86 0.79
N LEU A 336 -7.69 -6.92 0.94
CA LEU A 336 -6.47 -6.87 1.76
C LEU A 336 -5.47 -5.86 1.22
N ALA A 337 -5.32 -5.78 -0.11
CA ALA A 337 -4.48 -4.77 -0.75
C ALA A 337 -5.03 -3.36 -0.52
N SER A 338 -6.35 -3.18 -0.53
CA SER A 338 -7.00 -1.90 -0.21
C SER A 338 -6.76 -1.49 1.24
N VAL A 339 -7.01 -2.36 2.21
CA VAL A 339 -6.79 -2.05 3.65
C VAL A 339 -5.32 -1.71 3.93
N MET A 340 -4.38 -2.45 3.36
CA MET A 340 -2.95 -2.15 3.51
C MET A 340 -2.52 -0.86 2.79
N ALA A 341 -3.31 -0.38 1.83
CA ALA A 341 -3.05 0.84 1.08
C ALA A 341 -3.90 2.03 1.53
N ASN A 342 -4.94 1.81 2.34
CA ASN A 342 -5.82 2.85 2.84
C ASN A 342 -5.15 3.52 4.03
N ASP A 343 -4.58 4.69 3.80
CA ASP A 343 -4.37 5.65 4.87
C ASP A 343 -5.76 6.11 5.32
N ASN A 344 -6.26 5.58 6.44
CA ASN A 344 -7.51 6.03 7.12
C ASN A 344 -7.40 7.49 7.64
N ASN A 345 -6.47 8.27 7.12
CA ASN A 345 -6.17 9.61 7.58
C ASN A 345 -7.10 10.65 6.95
N HIS A 346 -8.08 10.33 6.09
CA HIS A 346 -9.01 11.35 5.57
C HIS A 346 -10.46 11.11 6.00
N TYR A 347 -11.14 12.17 6.41
CA TYR A 347 -12.56 12.17 6.76
C TYR A 347 -13.44 12.23 5.49
N THR A 348 -13.92 11.07 5.06
CA THR A 348 -14.63 10.95 3.76
C THR A 348 -16.14 11.20 3.82
N SER A 349 -16.73 11.36 5.02
CA SER A 349 -18.18 11.50 5.20
C SER A 349 -18.68 12.95 5.25
N PHE A 350 -17.79 13.96 5.23
CA PHE A 350 -18.22 15.35 5.24
C PHE A 350 -19.09 15.71 4.04
N LYS A 351 -20.33 16.12 4.31
CA LYS A 351 -21.27 16.67 3.33
C LYS A 351 -22.14 17.72 4.02
N HIS A 352 -21.96 18.97 3.63
CA HIS A 352 -22.82 20.07 4.06
C HIS A 352 -23.30 20.84 2.83
N GLU A 353 -24.61 21.14 2.75
CA GLU A 353 -25.20 21.79 1.57
C GLU A 353 -24.63 23.19 1.34
N GLN A 354 -24.48 23.97 2.41
CA GLN A 354 -23.85 25.29 2.41
C GLN A 354 -22.36 25.15 2.75
N THR A 355 -21.54 24.78 1.76
CA THR A 355 -20.07 24.78 1.89
C THR A 355 -19.46 25.69 0.82
N ASN A 356 -18.82 26.77 1.27
CA ASN A 356 -18.11 27.73 0.45
C ASN A 356 -16.62 27.45 0.54
N TYR A 357 -16.01 27.08 -0.59
CA TYR A 357 -14.55 26.96 -0.67
C TYR A 357 -13.96 28.30 -1.08
N GLU A 358 -13.02 28.80 -0.29
CA GLU A 358 -12.38 30.09 -0.48
C GLU A 358 -10.86 29.97 -0.60
N ASP A 359 -10.23 30.95 -1.25
CA ASP A 359 -8.79 31.01 -1.40
C ASP A 359 -8.20 31.94 -0.35
N LEU A 360 -7.55 31.34 0.66
CA LEU A 360 -6.82 32.03 1.73
C LEU A 360 -5.31 31.75 1.65
N SER A 361 -4.81 31.32 0.49
CA SER A 361 -3.40 30.91 0.32
C SER A 361 -2.39 31.99 0.70
N ALA A 362 -2.77 33.27 0.58
CA ALA A 362 -1.93 34.40 0.99
C ALA A 362 -1.59 34.38 2.50
N TYR A 363 -2.48 33.88 3.35
CA TYR A 363 -2.26 33.76 4.81
C TYR A 363 -1.36 32.57 5.16
N PHE A 364 -1.45 31.48 4.39
CA PHE A 364 -0.74 30.23 4.65
C PHE A 364 0.68 30.20 4.10
N GLN A 365 1.02 31.07 3.13
CA GLN A 365 2.36 31.19 2.54
C GLN A 365 2.96 29.83 2.11
N ASN A 366 3.84 29.25 2.93
CA ASN A 366 4.54 27.98 2.67
C ASN A 366 4.01 26.80 3.49
N TYR A 367 3.02 27.01 4.36
CA TYR A 367 2.43 25.95 5.17
C TYR A 367 1.45 25.12 4.34
N ASP A 368 1.57 23.80 4.43
CA ASP A 368 0.50 22.89 4.01
C ASP A 368 -0.55 22.87 5.12
N GLY A 369 -1.74 23.39 4.86
CA GLY A 369 -2.73 23.57 5.91
C GLY A 369 -4.13 23.88 5.41
N SER A 370 -5.05 24.05 6.36
CA SER A 370 -6.45 24.35 6.13
C SER A 370 -6.96 25.33 7.16
N PHE A 371 -7.94 26.15 6.74
CA PHE A 371 -8.80 26.93 7.62
C PHE A 371 -10.23 26.44 7.41
N VAL A 372 -10.93 26.13 8.50
CA VAL A 372 -12.35 25.79 8.49
C VAL A 372 -13.05 26.76 9.42
N LEU A 373 -14.11 27.40 8.92
CA LEU A 373 -15.00 28.26 9.69
C LEU A 373 -16.44 27.78 9.49
N TYR A 374 -17.22 27.71 10.54
CA TYR A 374 -18.65 27.48 10.51
C TYR A 374 -19.39 28.67 11.12
N ASP A 375 -20.26 29.28 10.33
CA ASP A 375 -21.19 30.33 10.72
C ASP A 375 -22.50 29.70 11.20
N MET A 376 -22.81 29.85 12.49
CA MET A 376 -23.97 29.21 13.09
C MET A 376 -25.30 29.83 12.66
N GLN A 377 -25.35 31.13 12.37
CA GLN A 377 -26.58 31.81 11.94
C GLN A 377 -26.95 31.47 10.50
N GLU A 378 -25.95 31.42 9.61
CA GLU A 378 -26.14 31.09 8.19
C GLU A 378 -26.15 29.58 7.92
N ASP A 379 -25.81 28.75 8.91
CA ASP A 379 -25.60 27.31 8.78
C ASP A 379 -24.65 26.99 7.61
N ALA A 380 -23.51 27.67 7.57
CA ALA A 380 -22.61 27.66 6.42
C ALA A 380 -21.14 27.42 6.81
N TYR A 381 -20.48 26.54 6.07
CA TYR A 381 -19.04 26.30 6.17
C TYR A 381 -18.27 27.17 5.17
N HIS A 382 -17.17 27.78 5.61
CA HIS A 382 -16.18 28.47 4.80
C HIS A 382 -14.84 27.76 4.97
N ILE A 383 -14.30 27.20 3.87
CA ILE A 383 -13.18 26.25 3.92
C ILE A 383 -12.09 26.68 2.94
N TYR A 384 -10.87 26.87 3.45
CA TYR A 384 -9.66 26.90 2.66
C TYR A 384 -9.01 25.52 2.65
N ASN A 385 -8.60 25.06 1.46
CA ASN A 385 -7.92 23.79 1.22
C ASN A 385 -8.71 22.53 1.63
N LYS A 386 -9.59 22.07 0.72
CA LYS A 386 -10.47 20.92 0.92
C LYS A 386 -9.76 19.62 1.30
N ASP A 387 -8.63 19.33 0.67
CA ASP A 387 -7.96 18.06 0.90
C ASP A 387 -7.38 18.04 2.33
N GLN A 388 -6.72 19.12 2.74
CA GLN A 388 -6.18 19.27 4.10
C GLN A 388 -7.28 19.43 5.17
N SER A 389 -8.43 20.02 4.84
CA SER A 389 -9.54 20.17 5.80
C SER A 389 -10.14 18.83 6.25
N THR A 390 -9.96 17.78 5.44
CA THR A 390 -10.38 16.42 5.76
C THR A 390 -9.23 15.52 6.22
N LEU A 391 -7.98 15.97 6.15
CA LEU A 391 -6.83 15.20 6.63
C LEU A 391 -6.80 15.21 8.16
N ARG A 392 -6.83 14.01 8.74
CA ARG A 392 -6.68 13.72 10.16
C ARG A 392 -5.20 13.71 10.52
N VAL A 393 -4.82 14.62 11.41
CA VAL A 393 -3.49 14.69 12.04
C VAL A 393 -3.62 14.66 13.56
N SER A 394 -2.51 14.59 14.29
CA SER A 394 -2.57 14.52 15.76
C SER A 394 -3.18 15.81 16.31
N PRO A 395 -4.09 15.75 17.31
CA PRO A 395 -4.69 16.94 17.90
C PRO A 395 -3.76 17.69 18.86
N ASP A 396 -2.72 17.03 19.36
CA ASP A 396 -1.82 17.55 20.40
C ASP A 396 -2.59 18.21 21.55
N SER A 397 -2.22 19.43 21.93
CA SER A 397 -2.82 20.13 23.06
C SER A 397 -4.29 20.54 22.85
N THR A 398 -4.86 20.46 21.64
CA THR A 398 -6.30 20.74 21.46
C THR A 398 -7.17 19.66 22.11
N TYR A 399 -6.64 18.43 22.26
CA TYR A 399 -7.35 17.34 22.93
C TYR A 399 -7.68 17.62 24.40
N LYS A 400 -6.93 18.53 25.04
CA LYS A 400 -7.10 18.90 26.46
C LYS A 400 -8.50 19.43 26.79
N ILE A 401 -9.21 20.00 25.81
CA ILE A 401 -10.63 20.38 25.94
C ILE A 401 -11.47 19.18 26.39
N TYR A 402 -11.27 18.04 25.74
CA TYR A 402 -12.05 16.83 25.96
C TYR A 402 -11.52 16.03 27.15
N SER A 403 -10.19 15.96 27.36
CA SER A 403 -9.61 15.36 28.58
C SER A 403 -10.13 16.07 29.85
N ALA A 404 -10.19 17.40 29.87
CA ALA A 404 -10.80 18.17 30.97
C ALA A 404 -12.27 17.79 31.19
N LEU A 405 -13.05 17.73 30.12
CA LEU A 405 -14.47 17.42 30.17
C LEU A 405 -14.72 16.01 30.72
N PHE A 406 -13.95 15.03 30.27
CA PHE A 406 -14.02 13.65 30.75
C PHE A 406 -13.58 13.55 32.21
N GLY A 407 -12.55 14.30 32.63
CA GLY A 407 -12.13 14.36 34.03
C GLY A 407 -13.21 14.92 34.96
N LEU A 408 -14.01 15.87 34.48
CA LEU A 408 -15.18 16.40 35.20
C LEU A 408 -16.33 15.38 35.27
N GLU A 409 -16.64 14.68 34.17
CA GLU A 409 -17.68 13.64 34.13
C GLU A 409 -17.35 12.45 35.05
N GLU A 410 -16.08 12.06 35.13
CA GLU A 410 -15.60 11.01 36.05
C GLU A 410 -15.43 11.50 37.50
N ASN A 411 -15.65 12.79 37.78
CA ASN A 411 -15.41 13.44 39.08
C ASN A 411 -13.96 13.31 39.60
N ILE A 412 -12.99 13.18 38.68
CA ILE A 412 -11.55 13.25 38.99
C ILE A 412 -11.19 14.68 39.41
N ILE A 413 -11.78 15.65 38.71
CA ILE A 413 -11.83 17.05 39.10
C ILE A 413 -13.29 17.49 39.15
N THR A 414 -13.56 18.60 39.83
CA THR A 414 -14.89 19.25 39.86
C THR A 414 -14.78 20.73 39.53
N PRO A 415 -15.86 21.41 39.10
CA PRO A 415 -15.82 22.85 38.84
C PRO A 415 -15.31 23.67 40.04
N GLU A 416 -15.61 23.24 41.27
CA GLU A 416 -15.19 23.92 42.50
C GLU A 416 -13.81 23.46 43.02
N GLN A 417 -13.42 22.21 42.72
CA GLN A 417 -12.16 21.61 43.16
C GLN A 417 -11.48 20.94 41.97
N ASN A 418 -10.69 21.72 41.23
CA ASN A 418 -9.93 21.26 40.06
C ASN A 418 -8.43 21.59 40.15
N THR A 419 -7.94 21.95 41.35
CA THR A 419 -6.51 22.13 41.59
C THR A 419 -5.84 20.78 41.77
N VAL A 420 -4.77 20.55 41.01
CA VAL A 420 -3.89 19.38 41.13
C VAL A 420 -2.52 19.88 41.58
N GLU A 421 -2.04 19.33 42.69
CA GLU A 421 -0.76 19.71 43.29
C GLU A 421 0.42 19.27 42.41
N TRP A 422 1.41 20.14 42.26
CA TRP A 422 2.64 19.80 41.57
C TRP A 422 3.50 18.88 42.45
N ASP A 423 3.94 17.76 41.87
CA ASP A 423 4.71 16.72 42.58
C ASP A 423 6.18 17.11 42.87
N GLY A 424 6.59 18.33 42.49
CA GLY A 424 7.96 18.82 42.63
C GLY A 424 8.90 18.37 41.52
N THR A 425 8.41 17.64 40.50
CA THR A 425 9.22 17.23 39.34
C THR A 425 9.46 18.42 38.44
N GLU A 426 10.73 18.78 38.24
CA GLU A 426 11.15 19.85 37.33
C GLU A 426 10.61 19.64 35.90
N GLN A 427 9.81 20.60 35.45
CA GLN A 427 9.18 20.64 34.14
C GLN A 427 9.97 21.52 33.16
N PRO A 428 9.82 21.31 31.84
CA PRO A 428 10.56 22.07 30.82
C PRO A 428 10.25 23.58 30.79
N TYR A 429 9.14 24.00 31.38
CA TYR A 429 8.69 25.38 31.43
C TYR A 429 8.47 25.80 32.88
N ASP A 430 9.01 26.95 33.26
CA ASP A 430 8.91 27.46 34.65
C ASP A 430 7.45 27.58 35.11
N GLN A 431 6.56 27.97 34.20
CA GLN A 431 5.12 28.12 34.46
C GLN A 431 4.39 26.80 34.74
N TRP A 432 5.04 25.65 34.52
CA TRP A 432 4.53 24.32 34.84
C TRP A 432 5.01 23.81 36.21
N ASN A 433 5.96 24.50 36.85
CA ASN A 433 6.56 24.14 38.13
C ASN A 433 5.77 24.71 39.33
N GLU A 434 4.44 24.60 39.29
CA GLU A 434 3.53 25.03 40.35
C GLU A 434 2.19 24.31 40.24
N ASP A 435 1.40 24.31 41.32
CA ASP A 435 0.04 23.76 41.34
C ASP A 435 -0.81 24.38 40.23
N GLN A 436 -1.63 23.56 39.58
CA GLN A 436 -2.46 24.02 38.46
C GLN A 436 -3.92 23.76 38.75
N ASN A 437 -4.76 24.68 38.35
CA ASN A 437 -6.21 24.52 38.24
C ASN A 437 -6.59 24.38 36.75
N LEU A 438 -7.86 24.12 36.45
CA LEU A 438 -8.31 23.90 35.07
C LEU A 438 -7.99 25.07 34.12
N GLU A 439 -8.15 26.31 34.59
CA GLU A 439 -7.90 27.53 33.82
C GLU A 439 -6.41 27.73 33.52
N THR A 440 -5.57 27.62 34.53
CA THR A 440 -4.11 27.74 34.40
C THR A 440 -3.51 26.60 33.57
N ALA A 441 -4.02 25.38 33.75
CA ALA A 441 -3.60 24.22 32.97
C ALA A 441 -3.95 24.34 31.48
N LEU A 442 -5.15 24.82 31.12
CA LEU A 442 -5.54 25.03 29.72
C LEU A 442 -4.79 26.20 29.07
N SER A 443 -4.74 27.36 29.73
CA SER A 443 -4.10 28.58 29.21
C SER A 443 -2.59 28.44 28.99
N ARG A 444 -1.91 27.67 29.85
CA ARG A 444 -0.47 27.38 29.75
C ARG A 444 -0.19 25.98 29.21
N SER A 445 -1.22 25.32 28.69
CA SER A 445 -1.11 23.99 28.11
C SER A 445 -0.32 22.96 28.94
N VAL A 446 -0.52 22.92 30.25
CA VAL A 446 0.29 22.11 31.17
C VAL A 446 0.06 20.61 30.96
N ASN A 447 1.03 19.93 30.35
CA ASN A 447 0.85 18.52 29.95
C ASN A 447 0.64 17.57 31.12
N TRP A 448 1.35 17.77 32.23
CA TRP A 448 1.31 16.82 33.34
C TRP A 448 -0.08 16.79 34.02
N TYR A 449 -0.79 17.92 34.06
CA TYR A 449 -2.14 18.01 34.63
C TYR A 449 -3.11 17.07 33.90
N PHE A 450 -3.19 17.15 32.57
CA PHE A 450 -4.07 16.29 31.77
C PHE A 450 -3.59 14.84 31.70
N LYS A 451 -2.27 14.62 31.75
CA LYS A 451 -1.74 13.25 31.87
C LYS A 451 -2.15 12.59 33.17
N GLN A 452 -2.24 13.33 34.27
CA GLN A 452 -2.73 12.80 35.53
C GLN A 452 -4.22 12.48 35.47
N ILE A 453 -5.05 13.37 34.91
CA ILE A 453 -6.48 13.10 34.67
C ILE A 453 -6.66 11.80 33.88
N ASP A 454 -5.93 11.66 32.76
CA ASP A 454 -6.00 10.47 31.93
C ASP A 454 -5.51 9.20 32.64
N GLN A 455 -4.50 9.32 33.52
CA GLN A 455 -4.00 8.20 34.32
C GLN A 455 -5.03 7.72 35.33
N GLU A 456 -5.72 8.63 36.01
CA GLU A 456 -6.77 8.31 36.99
C GLU A 456 -8.01 7.73 36.31
N MET A 457 -8.35 8.21 35.11
CA MET A 457 -9.48 7.73 34.30
C MET A 457 -9.25 6.33 33.70
N GLY A 458 -8.03 6.06 33.22
CA GLY A 458 -7.69 4.81 32.56
C GLY A 458 -8.12 4.73 31.09
N LEU A 459 -7.42 3.89 30.32
CA LEU A 459 -7.52 3.88 28.85
C LEU A 459 -8.89 3.40 28.34
N ASP A 460 -9.54 2.48 29.04
CA ASP A 460 -10.84 1.94 28.63
C ASP A 460 -11.95 3.01 28.70
N SER A 461 -11.98 3.80 29.78
CA SER A 461 -12.91 4.92 29.94
C SER A 461 -12.62 6.02 28.91
N ILE A 462 -11.34 6.35 28.69
CA ILE A 462 -10.93 7.28 27.63
C ILE A 462 -11.44 6.82 26.26
N GLN A 463 -11.21 5.54 25.91
CA GLN A 463 -11.68 4.97 24.64
C GLN A 463 -13.21 5.05 24.53
N SER A 464 -13.95 4.81 25.62
CA SER A 464 -15.41 4.93 25.66
C SER A 464 -15.87 6.36 25.36
N TYR A 465 -15.27 7.36 26.01
CA TYR A 465 -15.61 8.76 25.76
C TYR A 465 -15.22 9.23 24.35
N VAL A 466 -14.02 8.87 23.88
CA VAL A 466 -13.56 9.14 22.51
C VAL A 466 -14.52 8.57 21.47
N ASN A 467 -15.06 7.38 21.71
CA ASN A 467 -16.10 6.77 20.88
C ASN A 467 -17.42 7.52 20.98
N GLN A 468 -17.87 7.86 22.20
CA GLN A 468 -19.12 8.57 22.46
C GLN A 468 -19.18 9.91 21.74
N ILE A 469 -18.10 10.70 21.82
CA ILE A 469 -18.04 12.00 21.15
C ILE A 469 -17.60 11.88 19.69
N HIS A 470 -17.44 10.66 19.15
CA HIS A 470 -16.97 10.40 17.79
C HIS A 470 -15.70 11.18 17.40
N TYR A 471 -14.68 11.17 18.27
CA TYR A 471 -13.47 11.97 18.06
C TYR A 471 -12.55 11.39 16.99
N GLY A 472 -12.63 11.92 15.76
CA GLY A 472 -11.67 11.61 14.70
C GLY A 472 -11.61 10.13 14.33
N ASN A 473 -10.40 9.57 14.30
CA ASN A 473 -10.17 8.14 14.07
C ASN A 473 -10.44 7.24 15.29
N GLN A 474 -10.72 7.83 16.46
CA GLN A 474 -11.04 7.15 17.71
C GLN A 474 -9.97 6.18 18.21
N ASP A 475 -8.72 6.32 17.75
CA ASP A 475 -7.65 5.37 18.04
C ASP A 475 -6.78 5.84 19.21
N VAL A 476 -6.97 5.25 20.39
CA VAL A 476 -6.12 5.53 21.57
C VAL A 476 -5.04 4.46 21.81
N SER A 477 -4.74 3.61 20.82
CA SER A 477 -3.77 2.52 20.93
C SER A 477 -2.32 2.98 21.21
N GLY A 478 -2.01 4.26 21.04
CA GLY A 478 -0.75 4.90 21.41
C GLY A 478 -0.46 4.87 22.91
N GLY A 479 -1.46 4.56 23.75
CA GLY A 479 -1.33 4.33 25.17
C GLY A 479 -1.43 5.59 26.03
N LEU A 480 -1.67 5.39 27.33
CA LEU A 480 -1.90 6.45 28.32
C LEU A 480 -0.79 7.50 28.32
N GLY A 481 -1.19 8.77 28.33
CA GLY A 481 -0.28 9.92 28.37
C GLY A 481 0.43 10.24 27.05
N LYS A 482 0.12 9.52 25.96
CA LYS A 482 0.82 9.63 24.66
C LYS A 482 -0.11 9.61 23.45
N TYR A 483 -1.25 8.94 23.50
CA TYR A 483 -2.09 8.69 22.32
C TYR A 483 -2.52 9.94 21.55
N TRP A 484 -2.56 11.12 22.19
CA TRP A 484 -2.92 12.40 21.57
C TRP A 484 -1.73 13.30 21.20
N LEU A 485 -0.48 12.90 21.52
CA LEU A 485 0.75 13.66 21.25
C LEU A 485 1.56 12.99 20.14
N GLU A 486 1.41 13.46 18.89
CA GLU A 486 2.06 12.90 17.70
C GLU A 486 2.02 11.36 17.66
N SER A 487 0.83 10.82 17.90
CA SER A 487 0.59 9.38 18.12
C SER A 487 -0.66 8.87 17.40
N SER A 488 -1.32 7.85 17.95
CA SER A 488 -2.41 7.11 17.29
C SER A 488 -3.67 7.96 17.04
N LEU A 489 -4.05 8.83 17.97
CA LEU A 489 -5.28 9.61 17.88
C LEU A 489 -5.11 10.74 16.88
N LYS A 490 -6.02 10.82 15.91
CA LYS A 490 -6.00 11.83 14.85
C LYS A 490 -7.39 12.34 14.54
N ILE A 491 -7.50 13.62 14.22
CA ILE A 491 -8.75 14.31 13.88
C ILE A 491 -8.49 15.35 12.79
N SER A 492 -9.45 15.58 11.90
CA SER A 492 -9.34 16.57 10.83
C SER A 492 -9.85 17.96 11.24
N PRO A 493 -9.45 19.05 10.55
CA PRO A 493 -9.95 20.39 10.84
C PRO A 493 -11.48 20.51 10.81
N ILE A 494 -12.14 19.84 9.86
CA ILE A 494 -13.60 19.78 9.81
C ILE A 494 -14.17 19.11 11.06
N GLU A 495 -13.62 17.94 11.43
CA GLU A 495 -14.10 17.21 12.60
C GLU A 495 -13.88 18.01 13.89
N GLN A 496 -12.78 18.78 14.01
CA GLN A 496 -12.57 19.69 15.15
C GLN A 496 -13.72 20.72 15.26
N VAL A 497 -14.11 21.35 14.15
CA VAL A 497 -15.25 22.29 14.12
C VAL A 497 -16.57 21.60 14.47
N GLU A 498 -16.82 20.39 13.98
CA GLU A 498 -18.02 19.61 14.34
C GLU A 498 -18.03 19.23 15.84
N ARG A 499 -16.86 18.89 16.42
CA ARG A 499 -16.76 18.57 17.85
C ARG A 499 -16.88 19.83 18.72
N LEU A 500 -16.40 20.99 18.27
CA LEU A 500 -16.60 22.27 18.96
C LEU A 500 -18.07 22.70 18.96
N GLN A 501 -18.79 22.53 17.84
CA GLN A 501 -20.24 22.74 17.81
C GLN A 501 -20.97 21.82 18.78
N SER A 502 -20.59 20.54 18.81
CA SER A 502 -21.20 19.56 19.72
C SER A 502 -20.89 19.86 21.19
N PHE A 503 -19.68 20.34 21.48
CA PHE A 503 -19.27 20.83 22.81
C PHE A 503 -20.11 22.04 23.23
N TYR A 504 -20.21 23.04 22.36
CA TYR A 504 -20.91 24.29 22.63
C TYR A 504 -22.41 24.09 22.85
N ASN A 505 -23.04 23.26 22.02
CA ASN A 505 -24.46 22.92 22.13
C ASN A 505 -24.76 21.78 23.11
N ASN A 506 -23.73 21.28 23.82
CA ASN A 506 -23.80 20.11 24.70
C ASN A 506 -24.52 18.89 24.07
N SER A 507 -24.31 18.66 22.76
CA SER A 507 -24.90 17.54 22.04
C SER A 507 -24.32 16.17 22.44
N PHE A 508 -23.30 16.18 23.32
CA PHE A 508 -22.74 14.98 23.94
C PHE A 508 -23.59 14.45 25.10
N GLU A 509 -24.54 15.26 25.61
CA GLU A 509 -25.40 14.96 26.77
C GLU A 509 -24.61 14.85 28.10
N PHE A 510 -23.57 15.68 28.26
CA PHE A 510 -22.81 15.79 29.50
C PHE A 510 -23.43 16.79 30.48
N GLN A 511 -22.91 16.86 31.71
CA GLN A 511 -23.46 17.80 32.69
C GLN A 511 -23.17 19.24 32.28
N GLU A 512 -24.20 20.08 32.24
CA GLU A 512 -24.10 21.47 31.78
C GLU A 512 -23.03 22.28 32.54
N LYS A 513 -22.92 22.05 33.85
CA LYS A 513 -21.88 22.68 34.68
C LYS A 513 -20.45 22.31 34.27
N HIS A 514 -20.24 21.12 33.69
CA HIS A 514 -18.94 20.68 33.23
C HIS A 514 -18.58 21.32 31.88
N ILE A 515 -19.55 21.40 30.96
CA ILE A 515 -19.40 22.16 29.71
C ILE A 515 -19.05 23.62 30.02
N GLN A 516 -19.79 24.26 30.94
CA GLN A 516 -19.55 25.64 31.32
C GLN A 516 -18.17 25.84 31.98
N ALA A 517 -17.73 24.91 32.83
CA ALA A 517 -16.40 24.98 33.46
C ALA A 517 -15.27 24.96 32.41
N VAL A 518 -15.35 24.07 31.42
CA VAL A 518 -14.37 24.00 30.32
C VAL A 518 -14.48 25.23 29.41
N LYS A 519 -15.70 25.68 29.08
CA LYS A 519 -15.92 26.88 28.25
C LYS A 519 -15.32 28.13 28.89
N ASN A 520 -15.51 28.31 30.20
CA ASN A 520 -14.90 29.41 30.95
C ASN A 520 -13.37 29.36 30.90
N ALA A 521 -12.79 28.17 31.05
CA ALA A 521 -11.34 27.97 31.00
C ALA A 521 -10.72 28.12 29.60
N LEU A 522 -11.53 28.08 28.53
CA LEU A 522 -11.11 28.33 27.15
C LEU A 522 -11.19 29.80 26.74
N LYS A 523 -11.81 30.65 27.56
CA LYS A 523 -11.99 32.07 27.25
C LYS A 523 -10.64 32.77 27.23
N ILE A 524 -10.36 33.41 26.11
CA ILE A 524 -9.12 34.16 25.86
C ILE A 524 -9.31 35.62 26.26
N GLU A 525 -10.33 36.25 25.68
CA GLU A 525 -10.58 37.68 25.81
C GLU A 525 -12.06 37.95 25.57
N GLU A 526 -12.57 39.03 26.15
CA GLU A 526 -13.85 39.63 25.80
C GLU A 526 -13.69 41.15 25.72
N LYS A 527 -14.09 41.72 24.58
CA LYS A 527 -14.01 43.15 24.28
C LYS A 527 -15.20 43.56 23.42
N ASP A 528 -15.84 44.67 23.78
CA ASP A 528 -16.97 45.26 23.04
C ASP A 528 -18.10 44.26 22.69
N GLY A 529 -18.40 43.31 23.58
CA GLY A 529 -19.44 42.30 23.38
C GLY A 529 -19.04 41.14 22.46
N ILE A 530 -17.76 41.05 22.09
CA ILE A 530 -17.18 39.94 21.33
C ILE A 530 -16.24 39.15 22.26
N ALA A 531 -16.47 37.85 22.40
CA ALA A 531 -15.65 36.97 23.21
C ALA A 531 -14.96 35.90 22.35
N LEU A 532 -13.63 35.81 22.47
CA LEU A 532 -12.82 34.80 21.81
C LEU A 532 -12.54 33.64 22.77
N TYR A 533 -12.75 32.42 22.29
CA TYR A 533 -12.43 31.19 23.00
C TYR A 533 -11.55 30.32 22.11
N GLY A 534 -10.56 29.65 22.67
CA GLY A 534 -9.70 28.82 21.85
C GLY A 534 -8.62 28.05 22.58
N LYS A 535 -7.97 27.16 21.82
CA LYS A 535 -6.86 26.34 22.30
C LYS A 535 -5.86 26.08 21.18
N THR A 536 -4.59 26.30 21.49
CA THR A 536 -3.47 25.91 20.61
C THR A 536 -3.11 24.43 20.72
N GLY A 537 -2.47 23.90 19.67
CA GLY A 537 -1.78 22.61 19.68
C GLY A 537 -0.50 22.69 18.86
N THR A 538 0.58 22.08 19.37
CA THR A 538 1.87 22.02 18.68
C THR A 538 2.44 20.62 18.82
N GLY A 539 2.56 19.95 17.68
CA GLY A 539 3.24 18.68 17.51
C GLY A 539 4.72 18.93 17.24
N ASN A 540 5.55 18.71 18.26
CA ASN A 540 7.00 18.82 18.13
C ASN A 540 7.61 17.42 18.02
N VAL A 541 8.33 17.15 16.93
CA VAL A 541 9.00 15.86 16.70
C VAL A 541 10.49 16.06 16.52
N ASN A 542 11.29 15.39 17.35
CA ASN A 542 12.76 15.48 17.32
C ASN A 542 13.29 16.93 17.39
N GLY A 543 12.61 17.79 18.15
CA GLY A 543 12.97 19.18 18.39
C GLY A 543 12.47 20.17 17.33
N LYS A 544 11.60 19.75 16.42
CA LYS A 544 11.06 20.55 15.32
C LYS A 544 9.54 20.65 15.40
N ASP A 545 8.98 21.84 15.18
CA ASP A 545 7.53 22.05 15.19
C ASP A 545 6.96 21.71 13.80
N ILE A 546 6.21 20.61 13.70
CA ILE A 546 5.76 20.06 12.41
C ILE A 546 4.24 20.12 12.19
N ASN A 547 3.48 20.39 13.25
CA ASN A 547 2.02 20.33 13.26
C ASN A 547 1.47 21.41 14.21
N GLY A 548 0.85 22.44 13.66
CA GLY A 548 0.31 23.58 14.41
C GLY A 548 -1.21 23.62 14.33
N TRP A 549 -1.85 23.87 15.46
CA TRP A 549 -3.30 24.00 15.60
C TRP A 549 -3.68 25.26 16.35
N PHE A 550 -4.75 25.90 15.88
CA PHE A 550 -5.56 26.78 16.71
C PHE A 550 -7.04 26.53 16.40
N ILE A 551 -7.79 26.14 17.41
CA ILE A 551 -9.21 25.82 17.28
C ILE A 551 -10.01 26.60 18.33
N GLY A 552 -11.26 26.91 18.04
CA GLY A 552 -12.06 27.69 18.97
C GLY A 552 -13.36 28.21 18.38
N PHE A 553 -13.93 29.21 19.05
CA PHE A 553 -15.10 29.93 18.56
C PHE A 553 -15.11 31.38 19.03
N VAL A 554 -15.77 32.24 18.26
CA VAL A 554 -16.04 33.64 18.58
C VAL A 554 -17.53 33.79 18.87
N GLU A 555 -17.87 34.29 20.04
CA GLU A 555 -19.22 34.72 20.37
C GLU A 555 -19.35 36.23 20.13
N THR A 556 -20.36 36.62 19.37
CA THR A 556 -20.78 38.02 19.18
C THR A 556 -22.18 38.19 19.76
N GLU A 557 -22.70 39.43 19.80
CA GLU A 557 -24.07 39.68 20.25
C GLU A 557 -25.14 38.92 19.46
N THR A 558 -24.88 38.60 18.17
CA THR A 558 -25.90 38.07 17.25
C THR A 558 -25.55 36.71 16.65
N ASN A 559 -24.30 36.26 16.74
CA ASN A 559 -23.84 35.04 16.07
C ASN A 559 -22.69 34.36 16.83
N THR A 560 -22.45 33.09 16.51
CA THR A 560 -21.31 32.31 16.98
C THR A 560 -20.60 31.68 15.78
N TYR A 561 -19.29 31.88 15.71
CA TYR A 561 -18.44 31.35 14.63
C TYR A 561 -17.47 30.32 15.19
N PHE A 562 -17.48 29.11 14.66
CA PHE A 562 -16.57 28.03 15.07
C PHE A 562 -15.44 27.91 14.06
N PHE A 563 -14.21 27.77 14.51
CA PHE A 563 -13.06 27.67 13.60
C PHE A 563 -12.06 26.59 14.00
N ALA A 564 -11.34 26.11 13.00
CA ALA A 564 -10.14 25.31 13.15
C ALA A 564 -9.12 25.63 12.06
N THR A 565 -7.92 25.97 12.49
CA THR A 565 -6.75 26.17 11.62
C THR A 565 -5.75 25.07 11.92
N ASN A 566 -5.31 24.36 10.88
CA ASN A 566 -4.16 23.47 10.94
C ASN A 566 -3.11 23.91 9.93
N ILE A 567 -1.85 23.87 10.35
CA ILE A 567 -0.67 24.07 9.50
C ILE A 567 0.34 22.95 9.73
N GLN A 568 1.04 22.55 8.69
CA GLN A 568 2.11 21.57 8.70
C GLN A 568 3.31 22.10 7.91
N ASP A 569 4.51 21.82 8.42
CA ASP A 569 5.81 22.19 7.83
C ASP A 569 6.90 21.25 8.38
N GLU A 570 8.11 21.31 7.81
CA GLU A 570 9.25 20.52 8.29
C GLU A 570 9.86 21.06 9.61
N ASP A 571 9.62 22.32 10.00
CA ASP A 571 10.29 22.92 11.18
C ASP A 571 9.56 24.07 11.90
N ASN A 572 8.58 24.75 11.29
CA ASN A 572 8.00 25.98 11.87
C ASN A 572 6.46 25.97 11.99
N ALA A 573 5.83 24.80 12.05
CA ALA A 573 4.38 24.68 12.21
C ALA A 573 4.00 24.58 13.69
N SER A 574 3.84 25.72 14.35
CA SER A 574 3.38 25.83 15.74
C SER A 574 1.94 26.32 15.87
N GLY A 575 1.33 26.08 17.02
CA GLY A 575 0.02 26.59 17.40
C GLY A 575 0.00 28.11 17.46
N SER A 576 1.08 28.76 17.91
CA SER A 576 1.21 30.22 17.81
C SER A 576 1.12 30.74 16.38
N MET A 577 1.79 30.09 15.42
CA MET A 577 1.69 30.48 14.00
C MET A 577 0.28 30.24 13.46
N ALA A 578 -0.37 29.14 13.85
CA ALA A 578 -1.77 28.86 13.50
C ALA A 578 -2.72 29.93 14.09
N THR A 579 -2.45 30.41 15.31
CA THR A 579 -3.20 31.51 15.93
C THR A 579 -3.04 32.80 15.14
N GLU A 580 -1.81 33.23 14.80
CA GLU A 580 -1.58 34.44 14.00
C GLU A 580 -2.35 34.41 12.67
N ILE A 581 -2.30 33.28 11.95
CA ILE A 581 -3.05 33.06 10.71
C ILE A 581 -4.55 33.19 10.95
N THR A 582 -5.06 32.55 12.01
CA THR A 582 -6.49 32.56 12.33
C THR A 582 -6.99 33.96 12.62
N LEU A 583 -6.28 34.71 13.46
CA LEU A 583 -6.68 36.05 13.87
C LEU A 583 -6.64 37.03 12.70
N ALA A 584 -5.64 36.92 11.83
CA ALA A 584 -5.60 37.69 10.59
C ALA A 584 -6.82 37.42 9.69
N ILE A 585 -7.22 36.15 9.55
CA ILE A 585 -8.40 35.76 8.76
C ILE A 585 -9.69 36.24 9.42
N LEU A 586 -9.84 36.09 10.75
CA LEU A 586 -11.03 36.54 11.48
C LEU A 586 -11.19 38.07 11.42
N ASN A 587 -10.08 38.81 11.45
CA ASN A 587 -10.08 40.27 11.30
C ASN A 587 -10.48 40.70 9.87
N ASP A 588 -9.90 40.09 8.83
CA ASP A 588 -10.27 40.36 7.43
C ASP A 588 -11.75 40.04 7.14
N LYS A 589 -12.29 39.03 7.84
CA LYS A 589 -13.72 38.68 7.80
C LYS A 589 -14.61 39.56 8.69
N GLN A 590 -14.03 40.51 9.43
CA GLN A 590 -14.75 41.39 10.37
C GLN A 590 -15.51 40.64 11.47
N ILE A 591 -14.99 39.49 11.89
CA ILE A 591 -15.57 38.65 12.94
C ILE A 591 -14.98 39.00 14.31
N TYR A 592 -13.67 39.27 14.37
CA TYR A 592 -12.94 39.61 15.59
C TYR A 592 -11.74 40.51 15.26
N ASP A 593 -11.52 41.58 16.03
CA ASP A 593 -10.41 42.52 15.88
C ASP A 593 -9.72 42.69 17.25
N GLU A 594 -8.38 42.58 17.27
CA GLU A 594 -7.57 42.63 18.51
C GLU A 594 -7.57 44.01 19.19
#